data_AF-A0A940N9V2-F1
#
_entry.id   AF-A0A940N9V2-F1
#
_cell.length_a   1.000
_cell.length_b   1.000
_cell.length_c   1.000
_cell.angle_alpha   90.00
_cell.angle_beta   90.00
_cell.angle_gamma   90.00
#
_symmetry.space_group_name_H-M   'P 1'
#
loop_
_entity.id
_entity.type
_entity.pdbx_description
1 polymer ?
#
loop_
_entity_poly.entity_id
_entity_poly.type
_entity_poly.pdbx_seq_one_letter_code
_entity_poly.pdbx_strand_id
1 'polypeptide(L)'
;MSNTVTTLAIISALTFMAACTTPSSAGNTEASSEPAQPLAVPPPATIQPTSATRLIDADSRAAIFTLVSTHPNMDAFAHRAKGVLIFPNVTRAGFLAGVSHGAGELIEGGKVTGYYATTSVSYGFQAGVQQYAYAMLFMTDAALDNFKASKDFEVGVGPTVVVMDEGMAKNLNTETVKSEVYATIFDQRGLMVGSSLRGTKISKVSR
;
A
#
# COMPACT_ATOMS: atom_id res chain seq x y z
N MET A 1 -40.51 16.25 -19.90
CA MET A 1 -41.24 15.46 -18.87
C MET A 1 -41.65 14.16 -19.53
N SER A 2 -40.86 13.09 -19.33
CA SER A 2 -41.12 11.78 -19.91
C SER A 2 -41.23 10.79 -18.76
N ASN A 3 -42.46 10.40 -18.44
CA ASN A 3 -42.80 9.41 -17.43
C ASN A 3 -43.46 8.24 -18.16
N THR A 4 -42.81 7.09 -18.24
CA THR A 4 -43.51 5.81 -18.46
C THR A 4 -42.68 4.69 -17.84
N VAL A 5 -42.98 4.42 -16.57
CA VAL A 5 -42.66 3.18 -15.87
C VAL A 5 -43.81 2.22 -16.17
N THR A 6 -43.52 0.98 -16.59
CA THR A 6 -44.27 -0.26 -16.29
C THR A 6 -43.78 -1.39 -17.22
N THR A 7 -42.97 -2.32 -16.71
CA THR A 7 -42.92 -3.71 -17.19
C THR A 7 -42.65 -4.65 -16.00
N LEU A 8 -43.38 -5.76 -16.02
CA LEU A 8 -43.74 -6.70 -14.96
C LEU A 8 -42.94 -8.01 -15.10
N ALA A 9 -42.48 -8.63 -14.00
CA ALA A 9 -42.33 -10.09 -13.80
C ALA A 9 -41.67 -10.34 -12.41
N ILE A 10 -42.30 -10.85 -11.36
CA ILE A 10 -42.96 -12.15 -11.11
C ILE A 10 -41.95 -13.27 -10.75
N ILE A 11 -41.96 -13.63 -9.45
CA ILE A 11 -41.88 -14.96 -8.81
C ILE A 11 -40.55 -15.77 -8.94
N SER A 12 -39.91 -16.06 -7.80
CA SER A 12 -39.98 -17.39 -7.17
C SER A 12 -39.02 -17.50 -5.98
N ALA A 13 -39.54 -17.98 -4.86
CA ALA A 13 -38.81 -18.35 -3.66
C ALA A 13 -37.94 -19.60 -3.90
N LEU A 14 -36.76 -19.67 -3.26
CA LEU A 14 -36.22 -20.94 -2.80
C LEU A 14 -35.28 -20.72 -1.61
N THR A 15 -35.82 -20.97 -0.43
CA THR A 15 -35.11 -21.21 0.82
C THR A 15 -34.40 -22.56 0.71
N PHE A 16 -33.08 -22.60 0.93
CA PHE A 16 -32.38 -23.85 1.21
C PHE A 16 -31.75 -23.77 2.58
N MET A 17 -32.47 -24.33 3.55
CA MET A 17 -32.00 -24.70 4.87
C MET A 17 -31.61 -26.18 4.79
N ALA A 18 -30.39 -26.53 5.16
CA ALA A 18 -29.99 -27.92 5.36
C ALA A 18 -29.16 -28.02 6.64
N ALA A 19 -29.83 -28.44 7.71
CA ALA A 19 -29.22 -29.07 8.86
C ALA A 19 -28.94 -30.53 8.51
N CYS A 20 -27.79 -31.06 8.90
CA CYS A 20 -27.69 -32.50 9.13
C CYS A 20 -26.77 -32.79 10.33
N THR A 21 -27.34 -33.63 11.17
CA THR A 21 -27.04 -34.03 12.54
C THR A 21 -25.76 -34.86 12.69
N THR A 22 -25.27 -34.84 13.92
CA THR A 22 -24.20 -35.63 14.55
C THR A 22 -24.36 -37.16 14.46
N PRO A 23 -23.28 -37.91 14.74
CA PRO A 23 -23.24 -38.74 15.95
C PRO A 23 -21.89 -38.57 16.70
N SER A 24 -21.88 -38.33 18.02
CA SER A 24 -21.84 -39.30 19.13
C SER A 24 -20.76 -40.38 19.02
N SER A 25 -19.71 -40.26 19.86
CA SER A 25 -18.87 -41.37 20.31
C SER A 25 -18.30 -41.05 21.70
N ALA A 26 -18.38 -42.05 22.56
CA ALA A 26 -18.29 -42.03 24.01
C ALA A 26 -16.90 -41.72 24.60
N GLY A 27 -16.90 -40.90 25.65
CA GLY A 27 -16.48 -41.24 27.01
C GLY A 27 -15.16 -41.97 27.26
N ASN A 28 -14.21 -41.24 27.85
CA ASN A 28 -13.34 -41.73 28.91
C ASN A 28 -12.60 -40.57 29.60
N THR A 29 -12.88 -40.44 30.89
CA THR A 29 -12.08 -39.69 31.87
C THR A 29 -10.84 -40.53 32.16
N GLU A 30 -9.67 -40.03 31.80
CA GLU A 30 -8.40 -40.48 32.38
C GLU A 30 -7.48 -39.27 32.53
N ALA A 31 -7.39 -38.79 33.77
CA ALA A 31 -6.23 -38.07 34.22
C ALA A 31 -5.06 -39.06 34.23
N SER A 32 -4.04 -38.83 33.42
CA SER A 32 -2.71 -39.41 33.60
C SER A 32 -1.68 -38.59 32.83
N SER A 33 -0.68 -38.16 33.58
CA SER A 33 0.56 -37.50 33.19
C SER A 33 1.27 -38.17 32.01
N GLU A 34 1.60 -37.41 30.95
CA GLU A 34 2.58 -37.80 29.92
C GLU A 34 3.49 -36.59 29.57
N PRO A 35 4.81 -36.80 29.39
CA PRO A 35 5.84 -35.79 29.65
C PRO A 35 6.01 -34.79 28.51
N ALA A 36 6.67 -33.67 28.83
CA ALA A 36 7.03 -32.60 27.90
C ALA A 36 7.68 -33.15 26.62
N GLN A 37 6.93 -33.10 25.52
CA GLN A 37 7.48 -33.33 24.18
C GLN A 37 8.42 -32.15 23.84
N PRO A 38 9.64 -32.40 23.36
CA PRO A 38 10.53 -31.31 22.99
C PRO A 38 9.92 -30.50 21.85
N LEU A 39 9.85 -29.18 22.03
CA LEU A 39 9.39 -28.20 21.05
C LEU A 39 10.11 -28.44 19.71
N ALA A 40 9.44 -29.11 18.78
CA ALA A 40 9.89 -29.17 17.40
C ALA A 40 9.84 -27.76 16.83
N VAL A 41 11.01 -27.16 16.60
CA VAL A 41 11.15 -25.87 15.94
C VAL A 41 10.52 -26.00 14.55
N PRO A 42 9.41 -25.29 14.24
CA PRO A 42 8.86 -25.32 12.89
C PRO A 42 9.93 -24.78 11.93
N PRO A 43 10.11 -25.37 10.74
CA PRO A 43 11.02 -24.83 9.74
C PRO A 43 10.63 -23.38 9.43
N PRO A 44 11.60 -22.50 9.12
CA PRO A 44 11.31 -21.09 8.86
C PRO A 44 10.24 -20.99 7.77
N ALA A 45 9.07 -20.46 8.14
CA ALA A 45 7.96 -20.30 7.22
C ALA A 45 8.43 -19.44 6.04
N THR A 46 8.50 -20.06 4.86
CA THR A 46 8.65 -19.32 3.62
C THR A 46 7.48 -18.35 3.56
N ILE A 47 7.76 -17.05 3.47
CA ILE A 47 6.74 -16.00 3.43
C ILE A 47 5.90 -16.22 2.16
N GLN A 48 4.75 -16.90 2.29
CA GLN A 48 3.85 -17.10 1.16
C GLN A 48 3.08 -15.80 0.92
N PRO A 49 3.05 -15.28 -0.33
CA PRO A 49 2.23 -14.12 -0.66
C PRO A 49 0.76 -14.47 -0.42
N THR A 50 0.09 -13.69 0.44
CA THR A 50 -1.36 -13.80 0.59
C THR A 50 -2.01 -13.25 -0.68
N SER A 51 -3.29 -13.57 -0.95
CA SER A 51 -3.98 -13.03 -2.12
C SER A 51 -3.96 -11.50 -2.16
N ALA A 52 -4.00 -10.85 -1.00
CA ALA A 52 -3.88 -9.40 -0.86
C ALA A 52 -2.50 -8.89 -1.27
N THR A 53 -1.40 -9.52 -0.83
CA THR A 53 -0.06 -9.09 -1.23
C THR A 53 0.19 -9.35 -2.71
N ARG A 54 -0.33 -10.44 -3.29
CA ARG A 54 -0.23 -10.70 -4.73
C ARG A 54 -0.83 -9.58 -5.59
N LEU A 55 -1.94 -8.98 -5.14
CA LEU A 55 -2.55 -7.83 -5.82
C LEU A 55 -1.66 -6.60 -5.71
N ILE A 56 -1.11 -6.32 -4.51
CA ILE A 56 -0.17 -5.22 -4.31
C ILE A 56 1.06 -5.38 -5.22
N ASP A 57 1.63 -6.58 -5.32
CA ASP A 57 2.79 -6.84 -6.18
C ASP A 57 2.46 -6.55 -7.67
N ALA A 58 1.27 -6.95 -8.12
CA ALA A 58 0.83 -6.75 -9.49
C ALA A 58 0.59 -5.27 -9.80
N ASP A 59 -0.14 -4.58 -8.92
CA ASP A 59 -0.43 -3.15 -9.03
C ASP A 59 0.85 -2.31 -8.95
N SER A 60 1.78 -2.68 -8.08
CA SER A 60 3.06 -2.01 -7.91
C SER A 60 3.93 -2.13 -9.15
N ARG A 61 4.01 -3.32 -9.76
CA ARG A 61 4.69 -3.49 -11.05
C ARG A 61 4.08 -2.63 -12.16
N ALA A 62 2.75 -2.59 -12.25
CA ALA A 62 2.06 -1.75 -13.22
C ALA A 62 2.33 -0.26 -12.96
N ALA A 63 2.34 0.16 -11.70
CA ALA A 63 2.60 1.53 -11.32
C ALA A 63 4.05 1.96 -11.59
N ILE A 64 5.05 1.10 -11.40
CA ILE A 64 6.45 1.38 -11.80
C ILE A 64 6.52 1.60 -13.31
N PHE A 65 5.85 0.75 -14.09
CA PHE A 65 5.80 0.90 -15.55
C PHE A 65 5.17 2.24 -15.95
N THR A 66 4.05 2.63 -15.32
CA THR A 66 3.42 3.94 -15.52
C THR A 66 4.36 5.09 -15.13
N LEU A 67 5.07 4.98 -14.01
CA LEU A 67 6.01 6.00 -13.55
C LEU A 67 7.14 6.23 -14.55
N VAL A 68 7.79 5.15 -14.99
CA VAL A 68 8.93 5.22 -15.93
C VAL A 68 8.47 5.70 -17.32
N SER A 69 7.29 5.27 -17.78
CA SER A 69 6.76 5.69 -19.08
C SER A 69 6.30 7.15 -19.10
N THR A 70 5.79 7.67 -17.98
CA THR A 70 5.37 9.08 -17.87
C THR A 70 6.53 10.02 -17.56
N HIS A 71 7.58 9.53 -16.91
CA HIS A 71 8.74 10.30 -16.49
C HIS A 71 10.05 9.64 -16.94
N PRO A 72 10.60 10.01 -18.11
CA PRO A 72 11.80 9.38 -18.69
C PRO A 72 13.02 9.43 -17.76
N ASN A 73 13.12 10.46 -16.93
CA ASN A 73 14.24 10.62 -15.99
C ASN A 73 14.13 9.66 -14.79
N MET A 74 12.94 9.15 -14.47
CA MET A 74 12.73 8.28 -13.31
C MET A 74 13.34 6.89 -13.49
N ASP A 75 13.56 6.44 -14.72
CA ASP A 75 14.28 5.19 -14.98
C ASP A 75 15.69 5.24 -14.39
N ALA A 76 16.42 6.33 -14.63
CA ALA A 76 17.77 6.52 -14.12
C ALA A 76 17.81 6.62 -12.58
N PHE A 77 16.81 7.25 -11.96
CA PHE A 77 16.69 7.32 -10.50
C PHE A 77 16.30 5.98 -9.88
N ALA A 78 15.39 5.23 -10.50
CA ALA A 78 14.98 3.90 -10.06
C ALA A 78 16.16 2.92 -10.10
N HIS A 79 17.00 2.96 -11.14
CA HIS A 79 18.21 2.14 -11.23
C HIS A 79 19.30 2.50 -10.19
N ARG A 80 19.35 3.76 -9.74
CA ARG A 80 20.32 4.22 -8.72
C ARG A 80 19.80 4.07 -7.29
N ALA A 81 18.50 3.88 -7.11
CA ALA A 81 17.88 3.74 -5.80
C ALA A 81 18.36 2.45 -5.11
N LYS A 82 18.65 2.55 -3.81
CA LYS A 82 18.88 1.40 -2.94
C LYS A 82 17.58 0.65 -2.63
N GLY A 83 16.47 1.39 -2.58
CA GLY A 83 15.14 0.82 -2.44
C GLY A 83 14.08 1.74 -3.06
N VAL A 84 13.00 1.13 -3.54
CA VAL A 84 11.84 1.84 -4.09
C VAL A 84 10.62 1.40 -3.30
N LEU A 85 10.02 2.32 -2.55
CA LEU A 85 8.74 2.10 -1.89
C LEU A 85 7.63 2.70 -2.74
N ILE A 86 6.75 1.85 -3.26
CA ILE A 86 5.69 2.27 -4.15
C ILE A 86 4.31 2.00 -3.55
N PHE A 87 3.43 2.99 -3.67
CA PHE A 87 2.02 2.91 -3.32
C PHE A 87 1.22 3.12 -4.61
N PRO A 88 0.78 2.04 -5.28
CA PRO A 88 0.11 2.13 -6.58
C PRO A 88 -1.31 2.69 -6.48
N ASN A 89 -2.00 2.41 -5.36
CA ASN A 89 -3.41 2.74 -5.18
C ASN A 89 -3.62 3.46 -3.86
N VAL A 90 -3.53 4.79 -3.88
CA VAL A 90 -3.82 5.63 -2.72
C VAL A 90 -5.14 6.35 -2.97
N THR A 91 -6.13 6.04 -2.14
CA THR A 91 -7.44 6.68 -2.21
C THR A 91 -7.52 7.75 -1.14
N ARG A 92 -7.83 8.97 -1.56
CA ARG A 92 -8.13 10.11 -0.69
C ARG A 92 -9.61 10.43 -0.79
N ALA A 93 -10.27 10.64 0.34
CA ALA A 93 -11.65 11.07 0.39
C ALA A 93 -11.83 12.14 1.47
N GLY A 94 -12.62 13.17 1.18
CA GLY A 94 -12.85 14.24 2.14
C GLY A 94 -13.77 15.36 1.66
N PHE A 95 -14.23 16.15 2.63
CA PHE A 95 -14.89 17.44 2.44
C PHE A 95 -14.38 18.40 3.50
N LEU A 96 -13.66 19.46 3.09
CA LEU A 96 -12.96 20.42 3.96
C LEU A 96 -11.81 19.81 4.78
N ALA A 97 -11.98 18.60 5.32
CA ALA A 97 -10.95 17.72 5.82
C ALA A 97 -11.02 16.38 5.08
N GLY A 98 -9.87 15.80 4.76
CA GLY A 98 -9.78 14.55 4.02
C GLY A 98 -8.75 13.59 4.61
N VAL A 99 -9.05 12.31 4.49
CA VAL A 99 -8.15 11.21 4.85
C VAL A 99 -7.74 10.49 3.56
N SER A 100 -6.49 10.05 3.50
CA SER A 100 -6.03 9.12 2.48
C SER A 100 -5.52 7.85 3.10
N HIS A 101 -5.75 6.73 2.40
CA HIS A 101 -5.16 5.45 2.75
C HIS A 101 -4.71 4.71 1.50
N GLY A 102 -3.69 3.85 1.64
CA GLY A 102 -3.20 3.01 0.56
C GLY A 102 -2.29 1.90 1.08
N ALA A 103 -2.09 0.89 0.26
CA ALA A 103 -1.14 -0.18 0.51
C ALA A 103 -0.06 -0.15 -0.57
N GLY A 104 1.14 -0.57 -0.20
CA GLY A 104 2.30 -0.52 -1.06
C GLY A 104 3.36 -1.53 -0.64
N GLU A 105 4.43 -1.57 -1.41
CA GLU A 105 5.54 -2.49 -1.20
C GLU A 105 6.89 -1.78 -1.34
N LEU A 106 7.86 -2.26 -0.57
CA LEU A 106 9.26 -1.88 -0.69
C LEU A 106 9.98 -2.93 -1.54
N ILE A 107 10.67 -2.44 -2.56
CA ILE A 107 11.43 -3.24 -3.50
C ILE A 107 12.91 -2.84 -3.38
N GLU A 108 13.76 -3.82 -3.09
CA GLU A 108 15.21 -3.65 -2.98
C GLU A 108 15.87 -4.62 -3.98
N GLY A 109 16.70 -4.11 -4.88
CA GLY A 109 17.38 -4.94 -5.89
C GLY A 109 16.43 -5.80 -6.74
N GLY A 110 15.23 -5.31 -7.02
CA GLY A 110 14.20 -6.03 -7.80
C GLY A 110 13.41 -7.09 -7.01
N LYS A 111 13.58 -7.18 -5.69
CA LYS A 111 12.84 -8.09 -4.82
C LYS A 111 11.99 -7.33 -3.81
N VAL A 112 10.77 -7.82 -3.57
CA VAL A 112 9.90 -7.27 -2.53
C VAL A 112 10.44 -7.68 -1.15
N THR A 113 10.78 -6.70 -0.32
CA THR A 113 11.35 -6.91 1.02
C THR A 113 10.40 -6.55 2.15
N GLY A 114 9.29 -5.86 1.85
CA GLY A 114 8.27 -5.53 2.84
C GLY A 114 7.01 -4.92 2.24
N TYR A 115 5.91 -5.02 2.98
CA TYR A 115 4.64 -4.37 2.66
C TYR A 115 4.35 -3.27 3.68
N TYR A 116 3.78 -2.19 3.19
CA TYR A 116 3.55 -0.97 3.96
C TYR A 116 2.15 -0.43 3.71
N ALA A 117 1.57 0.17 4.73
CA ALA A 117 0.34 0.93 4.62
C ALA A 117 0.67 2.42 4.78
N THR A 118 0.02 3.25 3.99
CA THR A 118 0.11 4.70 4.09
C THR A 118 -1.23 5.26 4.55
N THR A 119 -1.20 6.22 5.45
CA THR A 119 -2.38 6.94 5.93
C THR A 119 -2.02 8.39 6.15
N SER A 120 -2.81 9.31 5.60
CA SER A 120 -2.56 10.76 5.75
C SER A 120 -3.85 11.49 6.06
N VAL A 121 -3.71 12.61 6.77
CA VAL A 121 -4.82 13.52 7.04
C VAL A 121 -4.47 14.88 6.43
N SER A 122 -5.43 15.49 5.77
CA SER A 122 -5.27 16.78 5.09
C SER A 122 -6.44 17.71 5.40
N TYR A 123 -6.15 19.02 5.48
CA TYR A 123 -7.13 20.08 5.66
C TYR A 123 -7.12 20.96 4.40
N GLY A 124 -8.30 21.37 3.92
CA GLY A 124 -8.43 22.34 2.82
C GLY A 124 -8.75 21.75 1.44
N PHE A 125 -9.29 20.52 1.35
CA PHE A 125 -9.65 19.90 0.08
C PHE A 125 -11.12 20.16 -0.32
N GLN A 126 -11.37 20.43 -1.60
CA GLN A 126 -12.72 20.41 -2.19
C GLN A 126 -13.37 19.03 -1.97
N ALA A 127 -14.70 18.99 -1.90
CA ALA A 127 -15.45 17.74 -1.74
C ALA A 127 -15.06 16.72 -2.82
N GLY A 128 -14.67 15.51 -2.43
CA GLY A 128 -14.50 14.45 -3.41
C GLY A 128 -13.72 13.23 -2.97
N VAL A 129 -13.57 12.33 -3.95
CA VAL A 129 -12.71 11.16 -3.90
C VAL A 129 -11.65 11.34 -4.98
N GLN A 130 -10.40 11.08 -4.60
CA GLN A 130 -9.25 11.15 -5.49
C GLN A 130 -8.47 9.86 -5.38
N GLN A 131 -7.86 9.46 -6.49
CA GLN A 131 -6.94 8.35 -6.53
C GLN A 131 -5.63 8.83 -7.12
N TYR A 132 -4.53 8.41 -6.52
CA TYR A 132 -3.20 8.70 -7.03
C TYR A 132 -2.25 7.58 -6.66
N ALA A 133 -1.15 7.50 -7.39
CA ALA A 133 -0.02 6.66 -7.05
C ALA A 133 1.14 7.54 -6.61
N TYR A 134 2.01 7.03 -5.73
CA TYR A 134 3.27 7.69 -5.46
C TYR A 134 4.38 6.67 -5.17
N ALA A 135 5.61 7.05 -5.51
CA ALA A 135 6.80 6.27 -5.25
C ALA A 135 7.82 7.09 -4.48
N MET A 136 8.49 6.45 -3.53
CA MET A 136 9.62 6.99 -2.80
C MET A 136 10.88 6.19 -3.15
N LEU A 137 11.86 6.89 -3.70
CA LEU A 137 13.14 6.32 -4.08
C LEU A 137 14.18 6.70 -3.03
N PHE A 138 14.75 5.71 -2.36
CA PHE A 138 15.81 5.87 -1.38
C PHE A 138 17.15 5.80 -2.11
N MET A 139 17.92 6.88 -2.12
CA MET A 139 19.20 6.96 -2.84
C MET A 139 20.40 6.48 -2.02
N THR A 140 20.28 6.45 -0.70
CA THR A 140 21.34 6.05 0.22
C THR A 140 20.89 4.89 1.09
N ASP A 141 21.83 4.03 1.48
CA ASP A 141 21.56 2.91 2.40
C ASP A 141 21.10 3.45 3.76
N ALA A 142 21.70 4.56 4.23
CA ALA A 142 21.31 5.21 5.47
C ALA A 142 19.83 5.64 5.50
N ALA A 143 19.31 6.22 4.40
CA ALA A 143 17.91 6.62 4.34
C ALA A 143 16.96 5.42 4.32
N LEU A 144 17.33 4.36 3.59
CA LEU A 144 16.57 3.12 3.53
C LEU A 144 16.55 2.41 4.90
N ASP A 145 17.69 2.34 5.57
CA ASP A 145 17.82 1.71 6.88
C ASP A 145 17.06 2.50 7.95
N ASN A 146 17.15 3.84 7.94
CA ASN A 146 16.37 4.69 8.84
C ASN A 146 14.86 4.50 8.63
N PHE A 147 14.40 4.37 7.39
CA PHE A 147 13.01 4.06 7.09
C PHE A 147 12.60 2.69 7.63
N LYS A 148 13.41 1.65 7.40
CA LYS A 148 13.14 0.27 7.84
C LYS A 148 13.21 0.10 9.36
N ALA A 149 14.08 0.85 10.04
CA ALA A 149 14.20 0.84 11.49
C ALA A 149 13.03 1.56 12.18
N SER A 150 12.39 2.49 11.48
CA SER A 150 11.23 3.23 11.99
C SER A 150 9.97 2.37 11.95
N LYS A 151 9.28 2.22 13.09
CA LYS A 151 7.99 1.53 13.16
C LYS A 151 6.90 2.29 12.40
N ASP A 152 6.97 3.62 12.50
CA ASP A 152 6.02 4.59 11.97
C ASP A 152 6.82 5.73 11.33
N PHE A 153 6.93 5.74 10.01
CA PHE A 153 7.63 6.80 9.28
C PHE A 153 6.65 7.92 8.94
N GLU A 154 6.97 9.15 9.31
CA GLU A 154 6.13 10.32 9.05
C GLU A 154 6.80 11.31 8.10
N VAL A 155 6.15 11.53 6.95
CA VAL A 155 6.62 12.49 5.95
C VAL A 155 6.43 13.92 6.47
N GLY A 156 7.55 14.61 6.69
CA GLY A 156 7.60 16.00 7.15
C GLY A 156 7.80 16.20 8.66
N VAL A 157 7.93 15.12 9.44
CA VAL A 157 8.27 15.16 10.88
C VAL A 157 9.64 14.52 11.16
N GLY A 158 10.14 13.69 10.24
CA GLY A 158 11.44 13.01 10.32
C GLY A 158 12.54 13.58 9.40
N PRO A 159 13.51 12.77 8.92
CA PRO A 159 14.61 13.22 8.07
C PRO A 159 14.10 13.89 6.79
N THR A 160 14.89 14.81 6.22
CA THR A 160 14.50 15.67 5.09
C THR A 160 14.11 14.88 3.85
N VAL A 161 12.80 14.67 3.65
CA VAL A 161 12.23 14.11 2.42
C VAL A 161 11.95 15.26 1.45
N VAL A 162 12.49 15.17 0.23
CA VAL A 162 12.15 16.12 -0.84
C VAL A 162 11.06 15.50 -1.71
N VAL A 163 9.90 16.14 -1.68
CA VAL A 163 8.78 15.83 -2.57
C VAL A 163 9.05 16.53 -3.90
N MET A 164 9.14 15.74 -4.97
CA MET A 164 9.32 16.23 -6.34
C MET A 164 7.98 16.28 -7.04
N ASP A 165 7.54 17.50 -7.36
CA ASP A 165 6.42 17.75 -8.27
C ASP A 165 6.86 17.64 -9.75
N GLU A 166 5.91 17.38 -10.66
CA GLU A 166 6.15 17.24 -12.11
C GLU A 166 6.92 18.41 -12.73
N GLY A 167 6.74 19.63 -12.22
CA GLY A 167 7.43 20.84 -12.69
C GLY A 167 8.88 20.97 -12.20
N MET A 168 9.19 20.40 -11.03
CA MET A 168 10.56 20.31 -10.53
C MET A 168 11.29 19.18 -11.26
N ALA A 169 10.65 18.03 -11.48
CA ALA A 169 11.21 16.88 -12.19
C ALA A 169 11.77 17.20 -13.60
N LYS A 170 11.18 18.18 -14.30
CA LYS A 170 11.61 18.63 -15.63
C LYS A 170 12.88 19.51 -15.64
N ASN A 171 13.22 20.14 -14.52
CA ASN A 171 14.35 21.08 -14.41
C ASN A 171 15.53 20.53 -13.58
N LEU A 172 15.49 19.25 -13.19
CA LEU A 172 16.55 18.63 -12.41
C LEU A 172 17.69 18.21 -13.33
N ASN A 173 18.72 19.05 -13.43
CA ASN A 173 20.05 18.59 -13.75
C ASN A 173 20.58 17.78 -12.55
N THR A 174 21.14 16.60 -12.84
CA THR A 174 21.68 15.59 -11.90
C THR A 174 22.72 16.14 -10.89
N GLU A 175 23.17 17.38 -11.05
CA GLU A 175 24.24 18.01 -10.25
C GLU A 175 23.76 18.71 -8.96
N THR A 176 22.46 19.01 -8.82
CA THR A 176 21.91 19.73 -7.64
C THR A 176 21.11 18.82 -6.70
N VAL A 177 21.13 17.52 -6.96
CA VAL A 177 20.19 16.53 -6.43
C VAL A 177 20.77 15.92 -5.14
N LYS A 178 20.61 16.63 -4.02
CA LYS A 178 21.25 16.32 -2.71
C LYS A 178 20.38 15.54 -1.70
N SER A 179 19.15 15.20 -2.05
CA SER A 179 18.22 14.55 -1.11
C SER A 179 18.45 13.05 -1.08
N GLU A 180 18.37 12.49 0.12
CA GLU A 180 18.56 11.05 0.34
C GLU A 180 17.30 10.24 -0.02
N VAL A 181 16.13 10.89 -0.06
CA VAL A 181 14.83 10.32 -0.42
C VAL A 181 14.11 11.24 -1.41
N TYR A 182 13.66 10.67 -2.53
CA TYR A 182 12.85 11.34 -3.54
C TYR A 182 11.44 10.77 -3.57
N ALA A 183 10.43 11.58 -3.32
CA ALA A 183 9.03 11.18 -3.45
C ALA A 183 8.42 11.81 -4.70
N THR A 184 7.77 11.01 -5.55
CA THR A 184 7.07 11.47 -6.75
C THR A 184 5.64 10.94 -6.77
N ILE A 185 4.68 11.82 -7.08
CA ILE A 185 3.26 11.49 -7.22
C ILE A 185 2.94 11.40 -8.73
N PHE A 186 2.19 10.38 -9.13
CA PHE A 186 1.81 10.14 -10.52
C PHE A 186 0.42 9.48 -10.60
N ASP A 187 -0.06 9.25 -11.83
CA ASP A 187 -1.38 8.68 -12.14
C ASP A 187 -2.52 9.34 -11.35
N GLN A 188 -2.49 10.67 -11.33
CA GLN A 188 -3.45 11.48 -10.58
C GLN A 188 -4.83 11.41 -11.25
N ARG A 189 -5.83 10.95 -10.50
CA ARG A 189 -7.24 10.90 -10.91
C ARG A 189 -8.06 11.79 -9.99
N GLY A 190 -8.74 12.76 -10.60
CA GLY A 190 -9.51 13.79 -9.91
C GLY A 190 -8.84 15.17 -9.98
N LEU A 191 -9.54 16.19 -9.49
CA LEU A 191 -9.05 17.58 -9.51
C LEU A 191 -8.04 17.81 -8.37
N MET A 192 -6.74 17.57 -8.63
CA MET A 192 -5.68 17.79 -7.64
C MET A 192 -5.11 19.21 -7.75
N VAL A 193 -5.54 20.12 -6.88
CA VAL A 193 -4.94 21.47 -6.74
C VAL A 193 -4.11 21.51 -5.45
N GLY A 194 -2.79 21.68 -5.56
CA GLY A 194 -1.92 22.05 -4.43
C GLY A 194 -1.78 21.01 -3.29
N SER A 195 -1.69 19.71 -3.60
CA SER A 195 -1.51 18.67 -2.58
C SER A 195 -0.05 18.57 -2.12
N SER A 196 0.20 18.55 -0.80
CA SER A 196 1.51 18.14 -0.25
C SER A 196 1.40 16.78 0.44
N LEU A 197 2.48 15.99 0.45
CA LEU A 197 2.58 14.70 1.16
C LEU A 197 2.76 14.84 2.69
N ARG A 198 2.71 16.06 3.22
CA ARG A 198 2.94 16.35 4.64
C ARG A 198 1.84 15.73 5.51
N GLY A 199 2.23 15.15 6.64
CA GLY A 199 1.27 14.50 7.56
C GLY A 199 0.86 13.10 7.12
N THR A 200 1.68 12.46 6.27
CA THR A 200 1.53 11.06 5.87
C THR A 200 2.29 10.17 6.83
N LYS A 201 1.58 9.25 7.47
CA LYS A 201 2.11 8.17 8.29
C LYS A 201 2.22 6.90 7.46
N ILE A 202 3.37 6.25 7.52
CA ILE A 202 3.64 4.99 6.84
C ILE A 202 4.02 3.97 7.90
N SER A 203 3.29 2.86 7.94
CA SER A 203 3.52 1.78 8.88
C SER A 203 3.76 0.46 8.14
N LYS A 204 4.60 -0.38 8.73
CA LYS A 204 4.86 -1.72 8.19
C LYS A 204 3.66 -2.62 8.45
N VAL A 205 3.20 -3.32 7.42
CA VAL A 205 2.13 -4.32 7.57
C VAL A 205 2.74 -5.59 8.13
N SER A 206 2.49 -5.87 9.41
CA SER A 206 2.83 -7.15 10.04
C SER A 206 1.82 -8.21 9.58
N ARG A 207 2.34 -9.36 9.14
CA ARG A 207 1.55 -10.57 8.92
C ARG A 207 1.12 -11.20 10.25
#